data_AF-A0AAV0ADH4-F1
#
_entry.id   AF-A0AAV0ADH4-F1
#
_cell.length_a   1.000
_cell.length_b   1.000
_cell.length_c   1.000
_cell.angle_alpha   90.00
_cell.angle_beta   90.00
_cell.angle_gamma   90.00
#
_symmetry.space_group_name_H-M   'P 1'
#
loop_
_entity.id
_entity.type
_entity.pdbx_description
1 polymer ?
#
loop_
_entity_poly.entity_id
_entity_poly.type
_entity_poly.pdbx_seq_one_letter_code
_entity_poly.pdbx_strand_id
1 'polypeptide(L)'
;MLQRLRSSLCRVPAGASPFRPPVPATRSSSPGLAGFAVRHALPRARSFVMACLPPATAALARQDCSNGCSVPFAGDSGPQVAETFRAKDLIITPATVLKEKPDPDTLVFGASFTDHMLTVEWSLASGWEKPHIKPFENLSIHPAASVLHYAVELFEGLKAFRGVDNKIRLFRPELNMNRMCRSALRATLPVFDKEELLECIRQLIQIDQEWVPYSTSASLYIRPTFIGTEPSLGVKKPSRALLFVVLSPVGPYFSSGTFKPVSLWANPKYVRAWKGGTGDCKMGGNYGASLLAQCEAMENGCQQVLWLYGKDDQITEVGTMNLFLYWINEDGEEELATPPLDGIILPGVTRQSILELAQQWGEFKVCERYLTMDDLTTALEGNRVKEMFGSGTACVVCPVSDILYKGQMLHIPTMENGPKLASRILGMLADIQHFGVRGGRIRSSWPSDMLQKNLRLAWAT
;
A
#
# COMPACT_ATOMS: atom_id res chain seq x y z
N MET A 1 35.13 -51.26 -10.01
CA MET A 1 35.44 -51.72 -8.64
C MET A 1 34.33 -51.22 -7.73
N LEU A 2 33.25 -51.99 -7.55
CA LEU A 2 33.06 -52.97 -6.46
C LEU A 2 33.10 -52.30 -5.07
N GLN A 3 31.91 -52.18 -4.45
CA GLN A 3 31.51 -52.87 -3.19
C GLN A 3 31.80 -51.98 -1.94
N ARG A 4 30.92 -51.68 -0.96
CA ARG A 4 29.95 -52.50 -0.19
C ARG A 4 29.02 -51.62 0.69
N LEU A 5 27.76 -52.08 0.82
CA LEU A 5 26.92 -52.33 2.04
C LEU A 5 26.74 -51.22 3.10
N ARG A 6 25.53 -50.69 3.37
CA ARG A 6 24.28 -51.23 4.02
C ARG A 6 24.23 -51.11 5.57
N SER A 7 23.18 -50.39 6.01
CA SER A 7 22.24 -50.60 7.14
C SER A 7 22.63 -50.45 8.62
N SER A 8 21.92 -49.55 9.31
CA SER A 8 21.22 -49.69 10.63
C SER A 8 20.70 -48.29 11.05
N LEU A 9 19.40 -47.93 11.00
CA LEU A 9 18.24 -48.27 11.85
C LEU A 9 18.39 -48.09 13.37
N CYS A 10 17.50 -47.22 13.89
CA CYS A 10 16.89 -47.14 15.23
C CYS A 10 17.55 -46.29 16.34
N ARG A 11 16.97 -45.11 16.65
CA ARG A 11 15.99 -44.90 17.76
C ARG A 11 15.69 -43.40 17.96
N VAL A 12 14.41 -43.04 17.89
CA VAL A 12 13.85 -41.76 18.39
C VAL A 12 12.93 -42.13 19.57
N PRO A 13 12.98 -41.47 20.74
CA PRO A 13 12.05 -41.73 21.82
C PRO A 13 10.71 -41.02 21.59
N ALA A 14 9.64 -41.75 21.88
CA ALA A 14 8.25 -41.31 21.88
C ALA A 14 7.87 -40.59 23.19
N GLY A 15 6.97 -39.61 23.12
CA GLY A 15 6.23 -39.14 24.29
C GLY A 15 5.60 -37.75 24.16
N ALA A 16 4.40 -37.66 23.55
CA ALA A 16 3.28 -36.83 24.02
C ALA A 16 2.07 -36.98 23.06
N SER A 17 0.91 -37.25 23.66
CA SER A 17 -0.36 -37.65 23.03
C SER A 17 -1.03 -36.56 22.17
N PRO A 18 -1.78 -36.92 21.10
CA PRO A 18 -2.58 -35.97 20.33
C PRO A 18 -3.94 -35.67 20.98
N PHE A 19 -4.34 -34.39 20.90
CA PHE A 19 -5.66 -33.86 21.23
C PHE A 19 -6.74 -34.51 20.33
N ARG A 20 -7.84 -34.98 20.94
CA ARG A 20 -9.09 -35.35 20.24
C ARG A 20 -10.07 -34.15 20.23
N PRO A 21 -10.84 -33.95 19.16
CA PRO A 21 -11.91 -32.94 19.13
C PRO A 21 -13.18 -33.46 19.83
N PRO A 22 -14.05 -32.59 20.38
CA PRO A 22 -15.28 -33.02 21.03
C PRO A 22 -16.39 -33.35 20.02
N VAL A 23 -17.14 -34.42 20.33
CA VAL A 23 -18.38 -34.87 19.65
C VAL A 23 -19.59 -34.22 20.34
N PRO A 24 -20.69 -33.89 19.63
CA PRO A 24 -21.78 -33.07 20.17
C PRO A 24 -22.67 -33.82 21.17
N ALA A 25 -23.09 -33.12 22.22
CA ALA A 25 -24.02 -33.63 23.22
C ALA A 25 -25.44 -33.77 22.65
N THR A 26 -26.02 -34.94 22.86
CA THR A 26 -27.38 -35.32 22.52
C THR A 26 -28.41 -34.71 23.48
N ARG A 27 -29.59 -34.39 22.92
CA ARG A 27 -30.80 -33.97 23.64
C ARG A 27 -31.26 -35.05 24.62
N SER A 28 -31.61 -34.65 25.83
CA SER A 28 -32.49 -35.40 26.73
C SER A 28 -33.65 -34.51 27.17
N SER A 29 -34.80 -35.14 27.37
CA SER A 29 -36.14 -34.57 27.43
C SER A 29 -36.76 -34.65 28.84
N SER A 30 -37.44 -33.57 29.25
CA SER A 30 -38.65 -33.48 30.10
C SER A 30 -38.52 -33.73 31.62
N PRO A 31 -39.48 -33.29 32.50
CA PRO A 31 -40.78 -32.65 32.26
C PRO A 31 -41.03 -31.34 33.09
N GLY A 32 -42.21 -30.73 32.90
CA GLY A 32 -42.57 -29.37 33.35
C GLY A 32 -43.13 -29.22 34.77
N LEU A 33 -43.42 -27.97 35.16
CA LEU A 33 -44.74 -27.48 35.64
C LEU A 33 -44.65 -26.03 36.17
N ALA A 34 -45.70 -25.25 35.84
CA ALA A 34 -46.27 -24.05 36.51
C ALA A 34 -45.32 -22.91 36.94
N GLY A 35 -45.49 -21.65 36.55
CA GLY A 35 -46.72 -20.88 36.35
C GLY A 35 -46.73 -19.73 37.35
N PHE A 36 -46.31 -18.52 36.94
CA PHE A 36 -46.65 -17.27 37.64
C PHE A 36 -46.66 -16.11 36.62
N ALA A 37 -47.84 -15.51 36.48
CA ALA A 37 -48.08 -14.35 35.64
C ALA A 37 -47.76 -13.07 36.42
N VAL A 38 -47.02 -12.14 35.81
CA VAL A 38 -46.95 -10.74 36.26
C VAL A 38 -47.26 -9.84 35.07
N ARG A 39 -48.37 -9.12 35.19
CA ARG A 39 -48.79 -8.05 34.28
C ARG A 39 -47.95 -6.81 34.55
N HIS A 40 -47.42 -6.18 33.51
CA HIS A 40 -47.05 -4.76 33.56
C HIS A 40 -47.64 -3.99 32.38
N ALA A 41 -48.28 -2.88 32.73
CA ALA A 41 -49.08 -2.01 31.90
C ALA A 41 -48.21 -1.03 31.09
N LEU A 42 -48.61 -0.79 29.83
CA LEU A 42 -48.15 0.28 28.96
C LEU A 42 -48.81 1.63 29.35
N PRO A 43 -48.07 2.75 29.42
CA PRO A 43 -48.67 4.07 29.41
C PRO A 43 -48.76 4.67 27.99
N ARG A 44 -49.84 5.43 27.84
CA ARG A 44 -50.44 6.00 26.62
C ARG A 44 -49.56 7.02 25.89
N ALA A 45 -49.69 6.99 24.56
CA ALA A 45 -49.27 8.02 23.62
C ALA A 45 -50.00 9.36 23.85
N ARG A 46 -49.28 10.48 23.74
CA ARG A 46 -49.85 11.82 23.60
C ARG A 46 -49.78 12.25 22.13
N SER A 47 -50.92 12.67 21.64
CA SER A 47 -51.17 13.22 20.30
C SER A 47 -50.60 14.64 20.20
N PHE A 48 -49.88 14.94 19.12
CA PHE A 48 -49.70 16.30 18.62
C PHE A 48 -50.11 16.32 17.14
N VAL A 49 -51.09 17.19 16.87
CA VAL A 49 -51.72 17.42 15.58
C VAL A 49 -50.82 18.32 14.74
N MET A 50 -50.47 17.90 13.52
CA MET A 50 -49.87 18.77 12.51
C MET A 50 -50.86 18.90 11.35
N ALA A 51 -51.26 20.13 11.06
CA ALA A 51 -52.28 20.47 10.08
C ALA A 51 -51.76 20.28 8.64
N CYS A 52 -52.59 19.64 7.80
CA CYS A 52 -52.42 19.57 6.35
C CYS A 52 -53.15 20.73 5.67
N LEU A 53 -52.51 21.37 4.68
CA LEU A 53 -53.13 22.21 3.65
C LEU A 53 -52.48 21.88 2.27
N PRO A 54 -53.19 22.13 1.14
CA PRO A 54 -53.27 21.24 -0.03
C PRO A 54 -52.28 21.57 -1.18
N PRO A 55 -52.18 20.73 -2.23
CA PRO A 55 -51.23 20.94 -3.32
C PRO A 55 -51.80 21.88 -4.39
N ALA A 56 -50.97 22.81 -4.86
CA ALA A 56 -51.23 23.60 -6.06
C ALA A 56 -50.29 23.15 -7.18
N THR A 57 -50.88 22.73 -8.30
CA THR A 57 -50.25 22.45 -9.59
C THR A 57 -49.83 23.73 -10.31
N ALA A 58 -48.63 23.76 -10.89
CA ALA A 58 -48.41 23.87 -12.35
C ALA A 58 -47.07 24.51 -12.75
N ALA A 59 -46.57 24.00 -13.88
CA ALA A 59 -45.76 24.65 -14.92
C ALA A 59 -44.22 24.68 -14.78
N LEU A 60 -43.62 23.93 -15.70
CA LEU A 60 -42.23 23.99 -16.15
C LEU A 60 -41.85 25.38 -16.68
N ALA A 61 -40.67 25.87 -16.26
CA ALA A 61 -39.83 26.73 -17.07
C ALA A 61 -38.37 26.37 -16.80
N ARG A 62 -37.64 25.96 -17.85
CA ARG A 62 -36.18 25.83 -17.85
C ARG A 62 -35.58 27.22 -17.77
N GLN A 63 -34.69 27.45 -16.81
CA GLN A 63 -33.83 28.63 -16.81
C GLN A 63 -32.43 28.21 -16.36
N ASP A 64 -31.48 28.37 -17.28
CA ASP A 64 -30.06 28.19 -17.05
C ASP A 64 -29.57 29.17 -15.98
N CYS A 65 -28.84 28.65 -14.98
CA CYS A 65 -28.06 29.46 -14.04
C CYS A 65 -26.65 28.88 -13.92
N SER A 66 -25.83 29.25 -14.88
CA SER A 66 -24.42 29.56 -14.66
C SER A 66 -24.34 30.76 -13.70
N ASN A 67 -24.04 30.52 -12.42
CA ASN A 67 -23.38 31.50 -11.56
C ASN A 67 -22.82 30.81 -10.31
N GLY A 68 -21.53 31.05 -10.08
CA GLY A 68 -20.72 30.39 -9.06
C GLY A 68 -21.14 30.72 -7.63
N CYS A 69 -21.15 29.70 -6.80
CA CYS A 69 -21.06 29.84 -5.34
C CYS A 69 -19.57 29.83 -4.95
N SER A 70 -18.95 31.01 -4.93
CA SER A 70 -17.71 31.25 -4.22
C SER A 70 -18.01 31.44 -2.73
N VAL A 71 -17.48 30.54 -1.91
CA VAL A 71 -17.47 30.69 -0.45
C VAL A 71 -16.43 31.77 -0.11
N PRO A 72 -16.75 32.80 0.69
CA PRO A 72 -15.80 33.86 0.99
C PRO A 72 -14.74 33.35 2.00
N PHE A 73 -13.56 33.00 1.49
CA PHE A 73 -12.34 32.97 2.31
C PHE A 73 -11.87 34.41 2.51
N ALA A 74 -12.19 34.98 3.67
CA ALA A 74 -11.55 36.20 4.16
C ALA A 74 -10.35 35.83 5.02
N GLY A 75 -9.16 36.27 4.61
CA GLY A 75 -7.93 36.19 5.39
C GLY A 75 -6.70 35.84 4.56
N ASP A 76 -6.24 36.79 3.75
CA ASP A 76 -4.90 36.79 3.17
C ASP A 76 -3.87 36.91 4.32
N SER A 77 -3.40 35.77 4.80
CA SER A 77 -2.12 35.66 5.47
C SER A 77 -1.16 35.05 4.47
N GLY A 78 -0.08 35.77 4.13
CA GLY A 78 1.03 35.25 3.32
C GLY A 78 1.50 33.87 3.83
N PRO A 79 2.29 33.11 3.05
CA PRO A 79 2.56 31.70 3.32
C PRO A 79 2.97 31.51 4.77
N GLN A 80 2.04 31.04 5.61
CA GLN A 80 2.34 30.60 6.95
C GLN A 80 3.30 29.44 6.75
N VAL A 81 4.59 29.70 6.97
CA VAL A 81 5.58 28.65 7.13
C VAL A 81 5.02 27.80 8.26
N ALA A 82 4.47 26.63 7.92
CA ALA A 82 4.01 25.70 8.94
C ALA A 82 5.16 25.54 9.93
N GLU A 83 4.94 25.87 11.20
CA GLU A 83 5.90 25.56 12.25
C GLU A 83 6.14 24.06 12.16
N THR A 84 7.33 23.68 11.72
CA THR A 84 7.75 22.32 11.37
C THR A 84 9.03 22.02 12.10
N PHE A 85 9.30 20.74 12.38
CA PHE A 85 10.64 20.32 12.76
C PHE A 85 11.63 20.61 11.62
N ARG A 86 12.90 20.83 11.97
CA ARG A 86 13.97 21.10 11.02
C ARG A 86 15.07 20.06 11.14
N ALA A 87 15.57 19.57 10.02
CA ALA A 87 16.66 18.61 9.96
C ALA A 87 17.98 19.16 10.52
N LYS A 88 18.17 20.48 10.50
CA LYS A 88 19.33 21.13 11.16
C LYS A 88 19.33 20.97 12.68
N ASP A 89 18.16 20.72 13.28
CA ASP A 89 17.99 20.59 14.74
C ASP A 89 17.97 19.11 15.18
N LEU A 90 18.37 18.20 14.29
CA LEU A 90 18.40 16.75 14.49
C LEU A 90 19.33 16.36 15.63
N ILE A 91 18.79 15.63 16.59
CA ILE A 91 19.55 15.07 17.72
C ILE A 91 19.86 13.61 17.40
N ILE A 92 21.14 13.27 17.34
CA ILE A 92 21.61 11.92 16.99
C ILE A 92 22.14 11.25 18.26
N THR A 93 21.55 10.12 18.62
CA THR A 93 22.00 9.22 19.69
C THR A 93 22.38 7.87 19.08
N PRO A 94 23.67 7.61 18.82
CA PRO A 94 24.09 6.34 18.23
C PRO A 94 23.84 5.15 19.16
N ALA A 95 23.49 4.00 18.59
CA ALA A 95 23.48 2.74 19.31
C ALA A 95 24.90 2.35 19.76
N THR A 96 25.02 1.88 21.00
CA THR A 96 26.30 1.41 21.56
C THR A 96 26.64 -0.02 21.15
N VAL A 97 25.63 -0.80 20.75
CA VAL A 97 25.76 -2.16 20.23
C VAL A 97 25.08 -2.21 18.86
N LEU A 98 25.84 -2.59 17.83
CA LEU A 98 25.35 -2.72 16.47
C LEU A 98 25.01 -4.19 16.17
N LYS A 99 23.90 -4.42 15.47
CA LYS A 99 23.50 -5.76 15.04
C LYS A 99 24.32 -6.21 13.84
N GLU A 100 24.46 -7.53 13.72
CA GLU A 100 24.96 -8.18 12.52
C GLU A 100 23.98 -7.96 11.36
N LYS A 101 24.52 -7.73 10.16
CA LYS A 101 23.70 -7.48 8.96
C LYS A 101 23.29 -8.84 8.39
N PRO A 102 21.99 -9.05 8.10
CA PRO A 102 21.52 -10.32 7.55
C PRO A 102 22.10 -10.55 6.15
N ASP A 103 22.20 -11.83 5.77
CA ASP A 103 22.55 -12.24 4.41
C ASP A 103 21.48 -11.73 3.41
N PRO A 104 21.86 -10.91 2.41
CA PRO A 104 20.96 -10.39 1.39
C PRO A 104 20.13 -11.46 0.66
N ASP A 105 20.65 -12.69 0.53
CA ASP A 105 20.00 -13.77 -0.22
C ASP A 105 18.87 -14.46 0.55
N THR A 106 18.77 -14.22 1.87
CA THR A 106 17.77 -14.86 2.75
C THR A 106 16.75 -13.87 3.33
N LEU A 107 16.76 -12.62 2.86
CA LEU A 107 15.93 -11.55 3.38
C LEU A 107 14.43 -11.82 3.18
N VAL A 108 13.69 -11.80 4.28
CA VAL A 108 12.22 -11.77 4.29
C VAL A 108 11.74 -10.33 4.46
N PHE A 109 10.79 -9.91 3.61
CA PHE A 109 10.28 -8.54 3.60
C PHE A 109 9.74 -8.11 4.97
N GLY A 110 10.32 -7.05 5.53
CA GLY A 110 9.84 -6.43 6.77
C GLY A 110 10.11 -7.22 8.06
N ALA A 111 10.95 -8.25 8.02
CA ALA A 111 11.26 -9.08 9.19
C ALA A 111 12.46 -8.59 10.01
N SER A 112 13.44 -7.96 9.35
CA SER A 112 14.66 -7.43 9.98
C SER A 112 14.66 -5.91 9.95
N PHE A 113 15.20 -5.27 11.00
CA PHE A 113 15.26 -3.81 11.13
C PHE A 113 16.66 -3.33 11.44
N THR A 114 17.01 -2.12 11.01
CA THR A 114 18.35 -1.52 11.19
C THR A 114 18.59 -1.04 12.62
N ASP A 115 19.81 -0.56 12.90
CA ASP A 115 20.26 -0.20 14.26
C ASP A 115 19.53 1.04 14.81
N HIS A 116 19.07 1.95 13.96
CA HIS A 116 18.46 3.22 14.36
C HIS A 116 17.06 3.43 13.80
N MET A 117 16.34 4.38 14.38
CA MET A 117 15.06 4.89 13.88
C MET A 117 15.00 6.43 14.03
N LEU A 118 14.19 7.08 13.18
CA LEU A 118 13.84 8.49 13.35
C LEU A 118 12.55 8.59 14.18
N THR A 119 12.46 9.55 15.09
CA THR A 119 11.22 9.92 15.79
C THR A 119 11.08 11.44 15.91
N VAL A 120 9.87 11.95 15.71
CA VAL A 120 9.52 13.36 15.90
C VAL A 120 8.14 13.45 16.56
N GLU A 121 8.12 13.97 17.78
CA GLU A 121 6.89 14.20 18.53
C GLU A 121 6.22 15.51 18.10
N TRP A 122 4.90 15.56 18.21
CA TRP A 122 4.12 16.77 18.02
C TRP A 122 3.04 16.90 19.09
N SER A 123 2.81 18.13 19.53
CA SER A 123 1.63 18.48 20.33
C SER A 123 0.98 19.77 19.82
N LEU A 124 -0.32 19.91 20.05
CA LEU A 124 -1.04 21.15 19.75
C LEU A 124 -0.52 22.34 20.57
N ALA A 125 0.06 22.08 21.75
CA ALA A 125 0.53 23.12 22.66
C ALA A 125 1.93 23.65 22.32
N SER A 126 2.83 22.79 21.84
CA SER A 126 4.24 23.11 21.57
C SER A 126 4.63 23.03 20.09
N GLY A 127 3.75 22.54 19.22
CA GLY A 127 4.08 22.27 17.83
C GLY A 127 4.95 21.03 17.69
N TRP A 128 5.85 21.03 16.71
CA TRP A 128 6.79 19.94 16.48
C TRP A 128 8.01 20.07 17.39
N GLU A 129 8.36 18.97 18.03
CA GLU A 129 9.61 18.85 18.78
C GLU A 129 10.80 18.61 17.84
N LYS A 130 12.02 18.68 18.40
CA LYS A 130 13.23 18.35 17.63
C LYS A 130 13.19 16.91 17.12
N PRO A 131 13.64 16.65 15.88
CA PRO A 131 13.71 15.30 15.37
C PRO A 131 14.87 14.55 16.01
N HIS A 132 14.68 13.27 16.29
CA HIS A 132 15.69 12.41 16.93
C HIS A 132 15.99 11.19 16.06
N ILE A 133 17.27 10.95 15.78
CA ILE A 133 17.73 9.63 15.35
C ILE A 133 18.32 8.94 16.57
N LYS A 134 17.75 7.79 16.93
CA LYS A 134 18.10 7.05 18.15
C LYS A 134 18.10 5.55 17.89
N PRO A 135 18.60 4.71 18.81
CA PRO A 135 18.57 3.26 18.63
C PRO A 135 17.14 2.76 18.41
N PHE A 136 16.99 1.72 17.59
CA PHE A 136 15.70 1.10 17.35
C PHE A 136 15.11 0.56 18.66
N GLU A 137 13.90 0.98 19.01
CA GLU A 137 13.23 0.61 20.26
C GLU A 137 11.71 0.49 20.11
N ASN A 138 11.08 -0.12 21.11
CA ASN A 138 9.62 -0.17 21.20
C ASN A 138 9.04 1.22 21.48
N LEU A 139 7.86 1.50 20.92
CA LEU A 139 7.12 2.73 21.21
C LEU A 139 6.39 2.61 22.55
N SER A 140 6.60 3.56 23.46
CA SER A 140 5.81 3.72 24.68
C SER A 140 4.62 4.64 24.41
N ILE A 141 3.43 4.07 24.27
CA ILE A 141 2.22 4.80 23.86
C ILE A 141 1.14 4.65 24.92
N HIS A 142 0.41 5.72 25.22
CA HIS A 142 -0.73 5.67 26.12
C HIS A 142 -1.80 4.68 25.59
N PRO A 143 -2.38 3.80 26.41
CA PRO A 143 -3.33 2.79 25.93
C PRO A 143 -4.58 3.34 25.25
N ALA A 144 -4.99 4.56 25.58
CA ALA A 144 -6.10 5.27 24.93
C ALA A 144 -5.71 6.02 23.64
N ALA A 145 -4.49 5.85 23.13
CA ALA A 145 -4.01 6.56 21.95
C ALA A 145 -4.91 6.31 20.72
N SER A 146 -5.33 7.39 20.07
CA SER A 146 -6.27 7.33 18.94
C SER A 146 -5.87 6.39 17.80
N VAL A 147 -4.57 6.12 17.59
CA VAL A 147 -4.10 5.10 16.65
C VAL A 147 -4.64 3.70 16.96
N LEU A 148 -4.70 3.32 18.24
CA LEU A 148 -5.12 1.99 18.69
C LEU A 148 -6.63 1.79 18.63
N HIS A 149 -7.42 2.87 18.59
CA HIS A 149 -8.89 2.81 18.70
C HIS A 149 -9.60 3.24 17.42
N TYR A 150 -9.05 4.22 16.70
CA TYR A 150 -9.72 4.86 15.57
C TYR A 150 -8.85 4.92 14.30
N ALA A 151 -7.74 4.18 14.28
CA ALA A 151 -6.81 4.12 13.15
C ALA A 151 -6.41 5.51 12.62
N VAL A 152 -6.16 6.45 13.54
CA VAL A 152 -5.57 7.76 13.20
C VAL A 152 -4.08 7.54 12.87
N GLU A 153 -3.85 6.97 11.70
CA GLU A 153 -2.53 6.56 11.24
C GLU A 153 -2.40 6.49 9.72
N LEU A 154 -1.19 6.73 9.25
CA LEU A 154 -0.78 6.58 7.86
C LEU A 154 0.68 6.13 7.79
N PHE A 155 1.07 5.65 6.62
CA PHE A 155 2.45 5.25 6.37
C PHE A 155 2.87 5.51 4.93
N GLU A 156 4.18 5.46 4.70
CA GLU A 156 4.78 5.48 3.37
C GLU A 156 5.65 4.24 3.11
N GLY A 157 6.02 4.07 1.85
CA GLY A 157 6.84 2.94 1.42
C GLY A 157 7.70 3.29 0.22
N LEU A 158 8.98 3.52 0.49
CA LEU A 158 10.01 3.82 -0.51
C LEU A 158 11.28 2.99 -0.25
N LYS A 159 12.26 3.08 -1.13
CA LYS A 159 13.48 2.26 -1.08
C LYS A 159 14.73 3.09 -1.32
N ALA A 160 15.80 2.72 -0.63
CA ALA A 160 17.17 3.09 -0.96
C ALA A 160 17.89 1.91 -1.64
N PHE A 161 18.65 2.22 -2.68
CA PHE A 161 19.35 1.24 -3.51
C PHE A 161 20.84 1.55 -3.52
N ARG A 162 21.67 0.52 -3.26
CA ARG A 162 23.11 0.62 -3.48
C ARG A 162 23.38 0.36 -4.95
N GLY A 163 23.96 1.35 -5.61
CA GLY A 163 24.28 1.25 -7.03
C GLY A 163 25.55 0.47 -7.29
N VAL A 164 25.78 0.16 -8.58
CA VAL A 164 27.00 -0.53 -9.03
C VAL A 164 28.27 0.30 -8.83
N ASP A 165 28.10 1.62 -8.70
CA ASP A 165 29.16 2.57 -8.32
C ASP A 165 29.27 2.75 -6.80
N ASN A 166 28.65 1.85 -6.03
CA ASN A 166 28.56 1.86 -4.57
C ASN A 166 27.86 3.10 -3.97
N LYS A 167 27.26 3.98 -4.79
CA LYS A 167 26.49 5.14 -4.31
C LYS A 167 25.07 4.73 -3.97
N ILE A 168 24.56 5.24 -2.86
CA ILE A 168 23.18 4.98 -2.43
C ILE A 168 22.24 6.04 -3.00
N ARG A 169 21.09 5.59 -3.50
CA ARG A 169 20.10 6.41 -4.22
C ARG A 169 18.71 6.19 -3.65
N LEU A 170 17.91 7.25 -3.64
CA LEU A 170 16.47 7.20 -3.42
C LEU A 170 15.74 7.32 -4.76
N PHE A 171 14.69 6.52 -4.93
CA PHE A 171 13.87 6.55 -6.14
C PHE A 171 12.61 7.40 -5.91
N ARG A 172 12.53 8.54 -6.61
CA ARG A 172 11.41 9.50 -6.55
C ARG A 172 10.87 9.78 -5.12
N PRO A 173 11.72 10.07 -4.13
CA PRO A 173 11.28 10.22 -2.74
C PRO A 173 10.25 11.36 -2.53
N GLU A 174 10.30 12.41 -3.35
CA GLU A 174 9.42 13.58 -3.28
C GLU A 174 7.96 13.21 -3.53
N LEU A 175 7.69 12.24 -4.42
CA LEU A 175 6.34 11.75 -4.66
C LEU A 175 5.75 11.05 -3.43
N ASN A 176 6.60 10.35 -2.68
CA ASN A 176 6.20 9.73 -1.42
C ASN A 176 5.93 10.81 -0.35
N MET A 177 6.77 11.83 -0.24
CA MET A 177 6.53 12.95 0.68
C MET A 177 5.23 13.70 0.34
N ASN A 178 4.97 13.96 -0.95
CA ASN A 178 3.72 14.55 -1.41
C ASN A 178 2.49 13.70 -1.04
N ARG A 179 2.57 12.37 -1.20
CA ARG A 179 1.47 11.46 -0.82
C ARG A 179 1.30 11.34 0.70
N MET A 180 2.39 11.37 1.46
CA MET A 180 2.36 11.38 2.93
C MET A 180 1.67 12.64 3.45
N CYS A 181 2.00 13.83 2.93
CA CYS A 181 1.33 15.07 3.32
C CYS A 181 -0.18 15.08 2.97
N ARG A 182 -0.56 14.59 1.79
CA ARG A 182 -1.98 14.45 1.42
C ARG A 182 -2.72 13.51 2.37
N SER A 183 -2.10 12.38 2.70
CA SER A 183 -2.65 11.42 3.66
C SER A 183 -2.75 12.03 5.06
N ALA A 184 -1.77 12.84 5.49
CA ALA A 184 -1.77 13.50 6.80
C ALA A 184 -2.91 14.51 6.92
N LEU A 185 -3.12 15.31 5.87
CA LEU A 185 -4.25 16.23 5.79
C LEU A 185 -5.59 15.48 5.87
N ARG A 186 -5.75 14.38 5.11
CA ARG A 186 -6.97 13.55 5.14
C ARG A 186 -7.20 12.90 6.51
N ALA A 187 -6.13 12.51 7.21
CA ALA A 187 -6.16 11.94 8.55
C ALA A 187 -6.29 12.98 9.68
N THR A 188 -6.31 14.27 9.36
CA THR A 188 -6.28 15.40 10.32
C THR A 188 -5.03 15.45 11.21
N LEU A 189 -3.97 14.77 10.81
CA LEU A 189 -2.66 14.82 11.45
C LEU A 189 -1.93 16.15 11.14
N PRO A 190 -0.96 16.56 11.97
CA PRO A 190 -0.28 17.83 11.78
C PRO A 190 0.55 17.84 10.50
N VAL A 191 0.54 18.97 9.81
CA VAL A 191 1.34 19.18 8.60
C VAL A 191 2.82 19.33 8.95
N PHE A 192 3.70 18.94 8.04
CA PHE A 192 5.16 19.07 8.15
C PHE A 192 5.77 19.46 6.80
N ASP A 193 6.99 19.98 6.83
CA ASP A 193 7.76 20.28 5.63
C ASP A 193 8.35 19.00 5.02
N LYS A 194 8.05 18.78 3.75
CA LYS A 194 8.44 17.59 2.98
C LYS A 194 9.95 17.47 2.84
N GLU A 195 10.64 18.58 2.61
CA GLU A 195 12.10 18.55 2.42
C GLU A 195 12.81 18.32 3.74
N GLU A 196 12.29 18.85 4.86
CA GLU A 196 12.84 18.59 6.20
C GLU A 196 12.72 17.12 6.59
N LEU A 197 11.56 16.48 6.34
CA LEU A 197 11.40 15.05 6.59
C LEU A 197 12.31 14.22 5.68
N LEU A 198 12.39 14.57 4.40
CA LEU A 198 13.25 13.87 3.45
C LEU A 198 14.73 13.96 3.86
N GLU A 199 15.18 15.13 4.32
CA GLU A 199 16.53 15.32 4.84
C GLU A 199 16.77 14.50 6.11
N CYS A 200 15.81 14.44 7.05
CA CYS A 200 15.92 13.58 8.23
C CYS A 200 16.03 12.09 7.85
N ILE A 201 15.24 11.63 6.88
CA ILE A 201 15.32 10.27 6.34
C ILE A 201 16.70 10.02 5.71
N ARG A 202 17.24 10.99 4.97
CA ARG A 202 18.56 10.92 4.35
C ARG A 202 19.65 10.74 5.40
N GLN A 203 19.60 11.51 6.48
CA GLN A 203 20.54 11.39 7.62
C GLN A 203 20.42 10.03 8.32
N LEU A 204 19.21 9.51 8.51
CA LEU A 204 18.98 8.17 9.07
C LEU A 204 19.63 7.08 8.20
N ILE A 205 19.40 7.13 6.89
CA ILE A 205 20.01 6.17 5.94
C ILE A 205 21.53 6.33 5.92
N GLN A 206 22.05 7.55 6.07
CA GLN A 206 23.50 7.79 6.11
C GLN A 206 24.15 7.12 7.32
N ILE A 207 23.51 7.18 8.50
CA ILE A 207 23.96 6.50 9.71
C ILE A 207 23.90 4.97 9.53
N ASP A 208 22.79 4.47 8.97
CA ASP A 208 22.57 3.04 8.74
C ASP A 208 22.97 2.56 7.33
N GLN A 209 23.89 3.25 6.65
CA GLN A 209 24.16 3.01 5.22
C GLN A 209 24.66 1.58 4.91
N GLU A 210 25.34 0.95 5.87
CA GLU A 210 25.82 -0.43 5.76
C GLU A 210 24.69 -1.46 5.79
N TRP A 211 23.48 -1.06 6.18
CA TRP A 211 22.29 -1.88 6.04
C TRP A 211 21.69 -1.85 4.64
N VAL A 212 22.08 -0.91 3.78
CA VAL A 212 21.69 -0.95 2.37
C VAL A 212 22.45 -2.11 1.72
N PRO A 213 21.75 -3.18 1.31
CA PRO A 213 22.40 -4.43 0.95
C PRO A 213 23.47 -4.26 -0.13
N TYR A 214 24.57 -4.99 0.00
CA TYR A 214 25.61 -5.13 -1.01
C TYR A 214 25.16 -6.10 -2.11
N SER A 215 24.03 -5.79 -2.74
CA SER A 215 23.40 -6.59 -3.77
C SER A 215 22.58 -5.72 -4.72
N THR A 216 22.61 -6.04 -6.01
CA THR A 216 21.78 -5.38 -7.03
C THR A 216 20.38 -6.00 -7.15
N SER A 217 20.07 -7.05 -6.38
CA SER A 217 18.75 -7.66 -6.32
C SER A 217 17.99 -7.30 -5.03
N ALA A 218 18.66 -6.64 -4.08
CA ALA A 218 18.11 -6.25 -2.79
C ALA A 218 18.14 -4.73 -2.59
N SER A 219 17.42 -4.25 -1.58
CA SER A 219 17.29 -2.81 -1.28
C SER A 219 17.04 -2.59 0.20
N LEU A 220 17.16 -1.35 0.67
CA LEU A 220 16.70 -0.96 2.00
C LEU A 220 15.33 -0.33 1.88
N TYR A 221 14.32 -0.99 2.45
CA TYR A 221 12.97 -0.45 2.52
C TYR A 221 12.86 0.57 3.66
N ILE A 222 12.23 1.70 3.36
CA ILE A 222 12.06 2.83 4.26
C ILE A 222 10.57 2.95 4.58
N ARG A 223 10.21 2.95 5.87
CA ARG A 223 8.83 2.98 6.37
C ARG A 223 8.59 4.22 7.24
N PRO A 224 8.35 5.40 6.64
CA PRO A 224 7.79 6.53 7.38
C PRO A 224 6.39 6.16 7.86
N THR A 225 6.09 6.46 9.11
CA THR A 225 4.83 6.13 9.78
C THR A 225 4.42 7.32 10.63
N PHE A 226 3.14 7.63 10.66
CA PHE A 226 2.64 8.81 11.36
C PHE A 226 1.31 8.49 12.04
N ILE A 227 1.29 8.63 13.37
CA ILE A 227 0.22 8.15 14.23
C ILE A 227 -0.30 9.25 15.17
N GLY A 228 -1.59 9.25 15.46
CA GLY A 228 -2.19 10.08 16.51
C GLY A 228 -2.03 9.42 17.87
N THR A 229 -1.40 10.13 18.82
CA THR A 229 -1.08 9.67 20.18
C THR A 229 -1.97 10.33 21.25
N GLU A 230 -3.14 10.83 20.85
CA GLU A 230 -4.14 11.47 21.72
C GLU A 230 -4.54 10.56 22.89
N PRO A 231 -4.32 10.94 24.16
CA PRO A 231 -4.56 10.09 25.32
C PRO A 231 -6.02 10.14 25.80
N SER A 232 -6.98 10.23 24.87
CA SER A 232 -8.41 10.27 25.20
C SER A 232 -9.24 9.50 24.18
N LEU A 233 -10.35 8.92 24.63
CA LEU A 233 -11.27 8.12 23.81
C LEU A 233 -12.29 8.97 23.03
N GLY A 234 -12.15 10.30 23.02
CA GLY A 234 -12.99 11.14 22.17
C GLY A 234 -12.60 10.97 20.71
N VAL A 235 -13.57 10.74 19.82
CA VAL A 235 -13.33 10.76 18.36
C VAL A 235 -13.20 12.21 17.91
N LYS A 236 -11.96 12.69 17.82
CA LYS A 236 -11.63 14.08 17.47
C LYS A 236 -10.26 14.15 16.78
N LYS A 237 -9.96 15.30 16.19
CA LYS A 237 -8.61 15.63 15.70
C LYS A 237 -7.59 15.44 16.84
N PRO A 238 -6.49 14.70 16.64
CA PRO A 238 -5.52 14.44 17.70
C PRO A 238 -4.84 15.75 18.13
N SER A 239 -4.65 15.94 19.43
CA SER A 239 -3.83 17.03 19.98
C SER A 239 -2.37 16.61 20.23
N ARG A 240 -2.05 15.33 20.00
CA ARG A 240 -0.71 14.75 20.08
C ARG A 240 -0.50 13.74 18.96
N ALA A 241 0.68 13.72 18.37
CA ALA A 241 1.03 12.79 17.29
C ALA A 241 2.52 12.42 17.35
N LEU A 242 2.87 11.30 16.75
CA LEU A 242 4.24 10.83 16.59
C LEU A 242 4.49 10.45 15.14
N LEU A 243 5.50 11.06 14.53
CA LEU A 243 6.05 10.64 13.25
C LEU A 243 7.33 9.84 13.52
N PHE A 244 7.46 8.67 12.92
CA PHE A 244 8.69 7.86 13.03
C PHE A 244 9.05 7.18 11.71
N VAL A 245 10.31 6.81 11.54
CA VAL A 245 10.80 6.09 10.36
C VAL A 245 11.62 4.90 10.81
N VAL A 246 11.28 3.72 10.29
CA VAL A 246 12.09 2.50 10.45
C VAL A 246 12.61 2.05 9.09
N LEU A 247 13.76 1.38 9.12
CA LEU A 247 14.42 0.85 7.93
C LEU A 247 14.51 -0.67 8.03
N SER A 248 14.33 -1.35 6.90
CA SER A 248 14.33 -2.82 6.82
C SER A 248 15.02 -3.29 5.54
N PRO A 249 16.11 -4.07 5.58
CA PRO A 249 16.69 -4.65 4.38
C PRO A 249 15.70 -5.65 3.77
N VAL A 250 15.49 -5.57 2.47
CA VAL A 250 14.56 -6.45 1.74
C VAL A 250 15.22 -7.04 0.50
N GLY A 251 15.04 -8.35 0.33
CA GLY A 251 15.54 -9.09 -0.82
C GLY A 251 14.66 -8.91 -2.07
N PRO A 252 14.99 -9.61 -3.16
CA PRO A 252 14.14 -9.65 -4.33
C PRO A 252 12.80 -10.31 -3.98
N TYR A 253 11.71 -9.79 -4.55
CA TYR A 253 10.41 -10.44 -4.43
C TYR A 253 10.38 -11.79 -5.16
N PHE A 254 11.27 -11.97 -6.15
CA PHE A 254 11.43 -13.21 -6.93
C PHE A 254 12.83 -13.80 -6.72
N SER A 255 12.89 -14.90 -5.98
CA SER A 255 14.15 -15.53 -5.54
C SER A 255 14.98 -16.21 -6.64
N SER A 256 14.43 -16.43 -7.84
CA SER A 256 15.07 -17.22 -8.91
C SER A 256 15.56 -16.41 -10.11
N GLY A 257 15.49 -15.08 -10.07
CA GLY A 257 15.81 -14.22 -11.24
C GLY A 257 14.81 -14.30 -12.39
N THR A 258 13.82 -15.19 -12.30
CA THR A 258 12.65 -15.29 -13.16
C THR A 258 11.42 -14.83 -12.38
N PHE A 259 10.46 -14.19 -13.07
CA PHE A 259 9.19 -13.85 -12.46
C PHE A 259 8.51 -15.10 -11.91
N LYS A 260 7.98 -15.02 -10.69
CA LYS A 260 6.96 -15.95 -10.20
C LYS A 260 5.61 -15.25 -10.35
N PRO A 261 4.78 -15.64 -11.32
CA PRO A 261 3.47 -15.03 -11.46
C PRO A 261 2.60 -15.36 -10.24
N VAL A 262 1.60 -14.52 -9.99
CA VAL A 262 0.60 -14.75 -8.96
C VAL A 262 -0.76 -15.10 -9.57
N SER A 263 -1.48 -15.98 -8.88
CA SER A 263 -2.90 -16.21 -9.08
C SER A 263 -3.70 -15.29 -8.16
N LEU A 264 -4.77 -14.69 -8.70
CA LEU A 264 -5.59 -13.71 -8.02
C LEU A 264 -6.97 -14.26 -7.67
N TRP A 265 -7.49 -13.87 -6.53
CA TRP A 265 -8.87 -14.20 -6.13
C TRP A 265 -9.78 -12.98 -6.31
N ALA A 266 -10.79 -13.10 -7.18
CA ALA A 266 -11.71 -12.03 -7.52
C ALA A 266 -13.10 -12.34 -6.96
N ASN A 267 -13.45 -11.69 -5.84
CA ASN A 267 -14.76 -11.85 -5.20
C ASN A 267 -15.41 -10.47 -4.95
N PRO A 268 -16.51 -10.14 -5.65
CA PRO A 268 -17.14 -8.81 -5.56
C PRO A 268 -17.84 -8.54 -4.22
N LYS A 269 -17.94 -9.55 -3.34
CA LYS A 269 -18.41 -9.37 -1.97
C LYS A 269 -17.53 -8.40 -1.17
N TYR A 270 -16.23 -8.33 -1.49
CA TYR A 270 -15.28 -7.49 -0.78
C TYR A 270 -14.91 -6.27 -1.62
N VAL A 271 -15.03 -5.09 -1.02
CA VAL A 271 -14.70 -3.81 -1.65
C VAL A 271 -13.56 -3.17 -0.88
N ARG A 272 -12.44 -2.91 -1.56
CA ARG A 272 -11.24 -2.30 -0.96
C ARG A 272 -11.46 -0.85 -0.55
N ALA A 273 -12.13 -0.09 -1.41
CA ALA A 273 -12.34 1.34 -1.29
C ALA A 273 -13.58 1.75 -2.11
N TRP A 274 -14.15 2.90 -1.79
CA TRP A 274 -15.34 3.43 -2.44
C TRP A 274 -15.21 4.93 -2.67
N LYS A 275 -15.99 5.48 -3.63
CA LYS A 275 -15.99 6.91 -3.93
C LYS A 275 -16.40 7.72 -2.70
N GLY A 276 -15.64 8.76 -2.39
CA GLY A 276 -15.78 9.54 -1.15
C GLY A 276 -15.07 8.93 0.07
N GLY A 277 -14.52 7.71 -0.04
CA GLY A 277 -13.72 7.05 0.99
C GLY A 277 -12.28 7.57 1.07
N THR A 278 -11.35 6.70 1.49
CA THR A 278 -9.94 7.05 1.73
C THR A 278 -8.96 6.20 0.92
N GLY A 279 -9.44 5.49 -0.11
CA GLY A 279 -8.66 4.51 -0.87
C GLY A 279 -7.45 5.10 -1.62
N ASP A 280 -7.51 6.38 -1.95
CA ASP A 280 -6.45 7.17 -2.59
C ASP A 280 -5.39 7.71 -1.62
N CYS A 281 -5.56 7.47 -0.32
CA CYS A 281 -4.61 7.83 0.74
C CYS A 281 -3.99 6.57 1.36
N LYS A 282 -2.75 6.67 1.86
CA LYS A 282 -2.03 5.53 2.45
C LYS A 282 -2.27 5.43 3.96
N MET A 283 -3.55 5.42 4.34
CA MET A 283 -4.01 5.33 5.73
C MET A 283 -4.15 3.88 6.18
N GLY A 284 -3.82 3.59 7.44
CA GLY A 284 -3.81 2.22 7.99
C GLY A 284 -5.16 1.52 7.90
N GLY A 285 -6.26 2.26 8.11
CA GLY A 285 -7.63 1.73 8.04
C GLY A 285 -8.00 1.05 6.72
N ASN A 286 -7.36 1.42 5.60
CA ASN A 286 -7.60 0.79 4.29
C ASN A 286 -7.06 -0.65 4.21
N TYR A 287 -6.14 -1.03 5.09
CA TYR A 287 -5.42 -2.32 5.04
C TYR A 287 -5.93 -3.32 6.09
N GLY A 288 -6.39 -2.85 7.26
CA GLY A 288 -6.95 -3.75 8.27
C GLY A 288 -8.15 -4.55 7.73
N ALA A 289 -9.04 -3.88 6.99
CA ALA A 289 -10.23 -4.50 6.39
C ALA A 289 -9.91 -5.49 5.26
N SER A 290 -8.68 -5.48 4.69
CA SER A 290 -8.33 -6.36 3.58
C SER A 290 -7.90 -7.76 4.02
N LEU A 291 -7.54 -7.95 5.30
CA LEU A 291 -6.90 -9.17 5.77
C LEU A 291 -7.79 -10.41 5.61
N LEU A 292 -9.10 -10.29 5.88
CA LEU A 292 -10.03 -11.42 5.73
C LEU A 292 -10.09 -11.91 4.28
N ALA A 293 -10.23 -10.99 3.32
CA ALA A 293 -10.25 -11.33 1.90
C ALA A 293 -8.92 -11.97 1.44
N GLN A 294 -7.78 -11.51 1.99
CA GLN A 294 -6.48 -12.10 1.71
C GLN A 294 -6.37 -13.53 2.27
N CYS A 295 -6.89 -13.80 3.47
CA CYS A 295 -6.96 -15.16 4.02
C CYS A 295 -7.83 -16.08 3.15
N GLU A 296 -9.02 -15.61 2.76
CA GLU A 296 -9.91 -16.38 1.86
C GLU A 296 -9.25 -16.63 0.49
N ALA A 297 -8.51 -15.66 -0.06
CA ALA A 297 -7.73 -15.87 -1.28
C ALA A 297 -6.71 -17.01 -1.12
N MET A 298 -5.97 -17.04 -0.01
CA MET A 298 -5.00 -18.11 0.28
C MET A 298 -5.67 -19.47 0.46
N GLU A 299 -6.81 -19.53 1.14
CA GLU A 299 -7.61 -20.76 1.29
C GLU A 299 -8.11 -21.30 -0.06
N ASN A 300 -8.31 -20.42 -1.04
CA ASN A 300 -8.67 -20.75 -2.42
C ASN A 300 -7.45 -20.93 -3.35
N GLY A 301 -6.23 -21.02 -2.80
CA GLY A 301 -5.01 -21.27 -3.58
C GLY A 301 -4.47 -20.06 -4.35
N CYS A 302 -4.98 -18.86 -4.11
CA CYS A 302 -4.52 -17.62 -4.71
C CYS A 302 -3.55 -16.86 -3.79
N GLN A 303 -2.58 -16.14 -4.35
CA GLN A 303 -1.58 -15.42 -3.56
C GLN A 303 -2.00 -13.98 -3.24
N GLN A 304 -2.90 -13.38 -4.02
CA GLN A 304 -3.37 -12.01 -3.84
C GLN A 304 -4.87 -11.89 -4.17
N VAL A 305 -5.49 -10.81 -3.71
CA VAL A 305 -6.87 -10.43 -4.07
C VAL A 305 -6.86 -9.56 -5.33
N LEU A 306 -7.76 -9.81 -6.28
CA LEU A 306 -8.12 -8.83 -7.31
C LEU A 306 -9.31 -8.02 -6.79
N TRP A 307 -9.11 -6.74 -6.55
CA TRP A 307 -10.16 -5.89 -6.01
C TRP A 307 -11.13 -5.47 -7.10
N LEU A 308 -12.40 -5.84 -6.91
CA LEU A 308 -13.50 -5.47 -7.77
C LEU A 308 -14.31 -4.31 -7.16
N TYR A 309 -14.90 -3.48 -8.00
CA TYR A 309 -15.74 -2.36 -7.56
C TYR A 309 -16.92 -2.13 -8.51
N GLY A 310 -18.06 -1.74 -7.95
CA GLY A 310 -19.24 -1.39 -8.74
C GLY A 310 -20.12 -2.58 -9.08
N LYS A 311 -21.14 -2.34 -9.90
CA LYS A 311 -22.10 -3.37 -10.35
C LYS A 311 -21.61 -4.14 -11.59
N ASP A 312 -20.65 -3.54 -12.27
CA ASP A 312 -19.96 -3.95 -13.48
C ASP A 312 -18.62 -4.63 -13.17
N ASP A 313 -18.34 -4.92 -11.90
CA ASP A 313 -17.14 -5.63 -11.46
C ASP A 313 -15.85 -5.00 -12.04
N GLN A 314 -15.72 -3.67 -11.94
CA GLN A 314 -14.53 -2.96 -12.38
C GLN A 314 -13.29 -3.46 -11.61
N ILE A 315 -12.25 -3.81 -12.36
CA ILE A 315 -10.95 -4.20 -11.85
C ILE A 315 -10.21 -2.95 -11.37
N THR A 316 -9.78 -2.94 -10.11
CA THR A 316 -9.15 -1.76 -9.48
C THR A 316 -7.67 -1.95 -9.17
N GLU A 317 -7.35 -2.83 -8.21
CA GLU A 317 -5.99 -3.06 -7.72
C GLU A 317 -5.72 -4.56 -7.51
N VAL A 318 -4.44 -4.94 -7.55
CA VAL A 318 -3.98 -6.31 -7.26
C VAL A 318 -3.37 -6.32 -5.85
N GLY A 319 -4.13 -6.75 -4.86
CA GLY A 319 -3.71 -6.73 -3.46
C GLY A 319 -3.39 -5.30 -3.00
N THR A 320 -2.11 -5.00 -2.77
CA THR A 320 -1.63 -3.64 -2.44
C THR A 320 -0.84 -3.00 -3.58
N MET A 321 -1.12 -3.39 -4.82
CA MET A 321 -0.43 -2.95 -6.04
C MET A 321 -1.42 -2.37 -7.05
N ASN A 322 -1.01 -1.36 -7.80
CA ASN A 322 -1.80 -0.86 -8.91
C ASN A 322 -1.83 -1.87 -10.06
N LEU A 323 -2.96 -2.01 -10.73
CA LEU A 323 -3.13 -2.92 -11.87
C LEU A 323 -2.71 -2.26 -13.20
N PHE A 324 -2.04 -3.03 -14.05
CA PHE A 324 -1.87 -2.77 -15.48
C PHE A 324 -2.33 -3.95 -16.33
N LEU A 325 -2.99 -3.65 -17.46
CA LEU A 325 -3.38 -4.59 -18.50
C LEU A 325 -2.75 -4.15 -19.83
N TYR A 326 -1.98 -5.03 -20.46
CA TYR A 326 -1.43 -4.84 -21.79
C TYR A 326 -2.13 -5.77 -22.76
N TRP A 327 -2.79 -5.19 -23.76
CA TRP A 327 -3.75 -5.90 -24.59
C TRP A 327 -3.99 -5.20 -25.93
N ILE A 328 -4.78 -5.84 -26.79
CA ILE A 328 -5.43 -5.19 -27.93
C ILE A 328 -6.83 -4.75 -27.47
N ASN A 329 -7.08 -3.44 -27.45
CA ASN A 329 -8.35 -2.88 -26.99
C ASN A 329 -9.51 -3.17 -27.96
N GLU A 330 -10.70 -2.66 -27.66
CA GLU A 330 -11.91 -2.89 -28.46
C GLU A 330 -11.83 -2.30 -29.87
N ASP A 331 -11.03 -1.26 -30.05
CA ASP A 331 -10.77 -0.59 -31.34
C ASP A 331 -9.68 -1.31 -32.18
N GLY A 332 -9.10 -2.39 -31.65
CA GLY A 332 -8.03 -3.14 -32.32
C GLY A 332 -6.63 -2.54 -32.13
N GLU A 333 -6.47 -1.59 -31.22
CA GLU A 333 -5.20 -0.90 -30.94
C GLU A 333 -4.43 -1.60 -29.82
N GLU A 334 -3.11 -1.67 -29.96
CA GLU A 334 -2.24 -2.11 -28.87
C GLU A 334 -2.18 -1.05 -27.76
N GLU A 335 -2.52 -1.45 -26.54
CA GLU A 335 -2.76 -0.53 -25.43
C GLU A 335 -2.21 -1.07 -24.10
N LEU A 336 -1.58 -0.18 -23.32
CA LEU A 336 -1.33 -0.35 -21.89
C LEU A 336 -2.37 0.45 -21.10
N ALA A 337 -3.29 -0.26 -20.46
CA ALA A 337 -4.38 0.30 -19.67
C ALA A 337 -4.13 0.16 -18.16
N THR A 338 -4.58 1.14 -17.39
CA THR A 338 -4.64 1.09 -15.93
C THR A 338 -5.88 1.86 -15.42
N PRO A 339 -6.52 1.45 -14.31
CA PRO A 339 -7.66 2.18 -13.75
C PRO A 339 -7.32 3.65 -13.43
N PRO A 340 -8.24 4.61 -13.67
CA PRO A 340 -8.00 6.04 -13.44
C PRO A 340 -7.97 6.39 -11.95
N LEU A 341 -7.37 7.54 -11.61
CA LEU A 341 -7.33 8.06 -10.24
C LEU A 341 -8.64 8.78 -9.87
N ASP A 342 -9.74 8.04 -9.75
CA ASP A 342 -11.08 8.57 -9.44
C ASP A 342 -11.45 8.57 -7.94
N GLY A 343 -10.46 8.30 -7.08
CA GLY A 343 -10.58 8.30 -5.61
C GLY A 343 -10.58 6.91 -4.97
N ILE A 344 -10.77 5.82 -5.73
CA ILE A 344 -10.70 4.44 -5.18
C ILE A 344 -9.36 3.75 -5.44
N ILE A 345 -8.46 4.37 -6.21
CA ILE A 345 -7.15 3.84 -6.57
C ILE A 345 -6.06 4.61 -5.82
N LEU A 346 -5.14 3.91 -5.16
CA LEU A 346 -3.98 4.55 -4.57
C LEU A 346 -3.04 5.08 -5.67
N PRO A 347 -2.64 6.38 -5.67
CA PRO A 347 -1.71 6.91 -6.67
C PRO A 347 -0.28 6.40 -6.41
N GLY A 348 0.05 5.24 -6.96
CA GLY A 348 1.36 4.59 -6.82
C GLY A 348 2.48 5.33 -7.54
N VAL A 349 3.66 5.38 -6.92
CA VAL A 349 4.86 5.96 -7.54
C VAL A 349 5.34 5.09 -8.71
N THR A 350 5.33 3.76 -8.54
CA THR A 350 5.66 2.83 -9.61
C THR A 350 4.67 2.93 -10.78
N ARG A 351 3.37 3.04 -10.48
CA ARG A 351 2.32 3.29 -11.50
C ARG A 351 2.64 4.54 -12.32
N GLN A 352 2.91 5.66 -11.64
CA GLN A 352 3.26 6.92 -12.31
C GLN A 352 4.50 6.77 -13.20
N SER A 353 5.55 6.12 -12.69
CA SER A 353 6.77 5.86 -13.46
C SER A 353 6.54 4.97 -14.68
N ILE A 354 5.65 3.97 -14.60
CA ILE A 354 5.30 3.10 -15.73
C ILE A 354 4.56 3.88 -16.82
N LEU A 355 3.58 4.70 -16.44
CA LEU A 355 2.85 5.55 -17.38
C LEU A 355 3.80 6.52 -18.10
N GLU A 356 4.68 7.19 -17.36
CA GLU A 356 5.67 8.11 -17.94
C GLU A 356 6.66 7.39 -18.88
N LEU A 357 7.12 6.18 -18.53
CA LEU A 357 7.97 5.34 -19.40
C LEU A 357 7.24 4.97 -20.69
N ALA A 358 6.04 4.42 -20.57
CA ALA A 358 5.26 3.96 -21.72
C ALA A 358 4.90 5.12 -22.66
N GLN A 359 4.48 6.27 -22.12
CA GLN A 359 4.18 7.47 -22.90
C GLN A 359 5.41 8.00 -23.65
N GLN A 360 6.59 7.96 -23.03
CA GLN A 360 7.83 8.38 -23.67
C GLN A 360 8.30 7.42 -24.77
N TRP A 361 8.05 6.12 -24.64
CA TRP A 361 8.34 5.17 -25.71
C TRP A 361 7.48 5.45 -26.94
N GLY A 362 6.20 5.81 -26.75
CA GLY A 362 5.30 6.17 -27.86
C GLY A 362 5.03 5.01 -28.83
N GLU A 363 5.24 3.77 -28.40
CA GLU A 363 5.16 2.56 -29.22
C GLU A 363 3.73 1.98 -29.28
N PHE A 364 2.90 2.30 -28.30
CA PHE A 364 1.52 1.81 -28.14
C PHE A 364 0.69 2.83 -27.37
N LYS A 365 -0.64 2.68 -27.38
CA LYS A 365 -1.57 3.56 -26.66
C LYS A 365 -1.39 3.39 -25.15
N VAL A 366 -1.38 4.49 -24.40
CA VAL A 366 -1.32 4.46 -22.93
C VAL A 366 -2.56 5.14 -22.38
N CYS A 367 -3.39 4.40 -21.65
CA CYS A 367 -4.70 4.89 -21.21
C CYS A 367 -4.95 4.65 -19.73
N GLU A 368 -5.36 5.71 -19.05
CA GLU A 368 -6.00 5.62 -17.74
C GLU A 368 -7.52 5.45 -17.97
N ARG A 369 -8.01 4.21 -17.95
CA ARG A 369 -9.42 3.88 -18.25
C ARG A 369 -9.95 2.80 -17.31
N TYR A 370 -11.27 2.77 -17.14
CA TYR A 370 -11.90 1.65 -16.44
C TYR A 370 -11.72 0.36 -17.25
N LEU A 371 -11.59 -0.73 -16.50
CA LEU A 371 -11.46 -2.10 -16.99
C LEU A 371 -12.43 -2.93 -16.16
N THR A 372 -13.31 -3.68 -16.81
CA THR A 372 -14.26 -4.57 -16.12
C THR A 372 -13.82 -6.03 -16.25
N MET A 373 -14.37 -6.90 -15.40
CA MET A 373 -14.20 -8.35 -15.59
C MET A 373 -14.75 -8.81 -16.95
N ASP A 374 -15.84 -8.21 -17.44
CA ASP A 374 -16.44 -8.56 -18.74
C ASP A 374 -15.54 -8.13 -19.92
N ASP A 375 -14.89 -6.96 -19.84
CA ASP A 375 -13.88 -6.53 -20.82
C ASP A 375 -12.74 -7.55 -20.90
N LEU A 376 -12.26 -7.98 -19.72
CA LEU A 376 -11.16 -8.93 -19.60
C LEU A 376 -11.53 -10.31 -20.16
N THR A 377 -12.69 -10.87 -19.77
CA THR A 377 -13.10 -12.19 -20.26
C THR A 377 -13.34 -12.18 -21.77
N THR A 378 -13.99 -11.14 -22.30
CA THR A 378 -14.20 -10.98 -23.74
C THR A 378 -12.86 -10.87 -24.49
N ALA A 379 -11.88 -10.17 -23.91
CA ALA A 379 -10.55 -10.07 -24.50
C ALA A 379 -9.75 -11.39 -24.42
N LEU A 380 -9.92 -12.18 -23.37
CA LEU A 380 -9.29 -13.51 -23.27
C LEU A 380 -9.86 -14.46 -24.33
N GLU A 381 -11.18 -14.51 -24.50
CA GLU A 381 -11.83 -15.30 -25.55
C GLU A 381 -11.36 -14.91 -26.95
N GLY A 382 -11.15 -13.61 -27.18
CA GLY A 382 -10.62 -13.07 -28.43
C GLY A 382 -9.10 -13.14 -28.59
N ASN A 383 -8.36 -13.76 -27.66
CA ASN A 383 -6.88 -13.79 -27.63
C ASN A 383 -6.23 -12.39 -27.74
N ARG A 384 -6.88 -11.36 -27.16
CA ARG A 384 -6.43 -9.97 -27.20
C ARG A 384 -5.55 -9.57 -26.01
N VAL A 385 -5.62 -10.31 -24.90
CA VAL A 385 -4.79 -10.06 -23.71
C VAL A 385 -3.36 -10.55 -23.95
N LYS A 386 -2.36 -9.69 -23.68
CA LYS A 386 -0.94 -10.05 -23.77
C LYS A 386 -0.34 -10.26 -22.39
N GLU A 387 -0.44 -9.27 -21.52
CA GLU A 387 0.16 -9.30 -20.18
C GLU A 387 -0.74 -8.60 -19.16
N MET A 388 -0.78 -9.11 -17.93
CA MET A 388 -1.40 -8.43 -16.80
C MET A 388 -0.43 -8.47 -15.61
N PHE A 389 -0.28 -7.35 -14.91
CA PHE A 389 0.65 -7.26 -13.79
C PHE A 389 0.26 -6.20 -12.77
N GLY A 390 0.61 -6.46 -11.52
CA GLY A 390 0.61 -5.47 -10.44
C GLY A 390 1.88 -4.63 -10.45
N SER A 391 1.79 -3.39 -9.97
CA SER A 391 2.94 -2.52 -9.73
C SER A 391 2.94 -1.90 -8.33
N GLY A 392 4.11 -1.85 -7.69
CA GLY A 392 4.26 -1.29 -6.35
C GLY A 392 5.70 -1.32 -5.86
N THR A 393 6.03 -0.57 -4.81
CA THR A 393 7.42 -0.43 -4.33
C THR A 393 8.06 -1.77 -3.95
N ALA A 394 7.28 -2.72 -3.41
CA ALA A 394 7.80 -3.99 -2.90
C ALA A 394 8.40 -4.87 -4.01
N CYS A 395 7.65 -5.13 -5.07
CA CYS A 395 8.01 -6.03 -6.17
C CYS A 395 8.39 -5.32 -7.47
N VAL A 396 8.19 -3.99 -7.56
CA VAL A 396 8.25 -3.18 -8.79
C VAL A 396 7.16 -3.58 -9.78
N VAL A 397 7.27 -4.77 -10.37
CA VAL A 397 6.30 -5.40 -11.29
C VAL A 397 6.04 -6.83 -10.84
N CYS A 398 4.78 -7.24 -10.77
CA CYS A 398 4.37 -8.60 -10.39
C CYS A 398 3.40 -9.18 -11.42
N PRO A 399 3.86 -10.09 -12.30
CA PRO A 399 3.01 -10.72 -13.31
C PRO A 399 1.85 -11.52 -12.71
N VAL A 400 0.74 -11.55 -13.42
CA VAL A 400 -0.46 -12.32 -13.09
C VAL A 400 -0.59 -13.47 -14.08
N SER A 401 -0.73 -14.70 -13.60
CA SER A 401 -0.98 -15.87 -14.45
C SER A 401 -2.43 -16.31 -14.46
N ASP A 402 -3.17 -16.12 -13.36
CA ASP A 402 -4.52 -16.67 -13.24
C ASP A 402 -5.41 -15.79 -12.37
N ILE A 403 -6.72 -15.83 -12.62
CA ILE A 403 -7.75 -15.17 -11.81
C ILE A 403 -8.86 -16.16 -11.53
N LEU A 404 -9.10 -16.47 -10.25
CA LEU A 404 -10.26 -17.23 -9.81
C LEU A 404 -11.46 -16.28 -9.66
N TYR A 405 -12.44 -16.39 -10.54
CA TYR A 405 -13.63 -15.54 -10.60
C TYR A 405 -14.89 -16.37 -10.83
N LYS A 406 -15.93 -16.17 -10.00
CA LYS A 406 -17.22 -16.90 -10.07
C LYS A 406 -17.05 -18.43 -10.17
N GLY A 407 -16.06 -18.97 -9.45
CA GLY A 407 -15.76 -20.41 -9.41
C GLY A 407 -14.97 -20.94 -10.62
N GLN A 408 -14.59 -20.07 -11.57
CA GLN A 408 -13.81 -20.43 -12.75
C GLN A 408 -12.41 -19.86 -12.64
N MET A 409 -11.40 -20.68 -12.99
CA MET A 409 -10.02 -20.22 -13.10
C MET A 409 -9.78 -19.69 -14.50
N LEU A 410 -9.61 -18.38 -14.62
CA LEU A 410 -9.28 -17.69 -15.86
C LEU A 410 -7.76 -17.64 -16.00
N HIS A 411 -7.22 -18.29 -17.02
CA HIS A 411 -5.80 -18.20 -17.34
C HIS A 411 -5.49 -16.89 -18.07
N ILE A 412 -4.45 -16.19 -17.61
CA ILE A 412 -3.94 -14.95 -18.19
C ILE A 412 -2.59 -15.28 -18.85
N PRO A 413 -2.44 -15.08 -20.18
CA PRO A 413 -1.29 -15.57 -20.94
C PRO A 413 -0.01 -14.72 -20.75
N THR A 414 0.17 -14.10 -19.59
CA THR A 414 1.26 -13.17 -19.31
C THR A 414 2.62 -13.85 -19.49
N MET A 415 2.77 -15.08 -18.98
CA MET A 415 4.05 -15.79 -18.98
C MET A 415 4.41 -16.34 -20.36
N GLU A 416 3.40 -16.82 -21.08
CA GLU A 416 3.46 -17.39 -22.42
C GLU A 416 3.86 -16.33 -23.46
N ASN A 417 3.51 -15.07 -23.22
CA ASN A 417 3.93 -13.92 -24.02
C ASN A 417 5.36 -13.43 -23.70
N GLY A 418 6.12 -14.14 -22.84
CA GLY A 418 7.51 -13.83 -22.51
C GLY A 418 7.69 -12.68 -21.50
N PRO A 419 6.66 -12.39 -20.70
CA PRO A 419 6.17 -11.04 -20.36
C PRO A 419 7.12 -9.91 -20.81
N LYS A 420 7.10 -9.59 -22.10
CA LYS A 420 8.05 -8.67 -22.73
C LYS A 420 7.98 -7.28 -22.12
N LEU A 421 6.78 -6.75 -21.93
CA LEU A 421 6.57 -5.40 -21.42
C LEU A 421 6.91 -5.34 -19.92
N ALA A 422 6.41 -6.28 -19.11
CA ALA A 422 6.74 -6.35 -17.69
C ALA A 422 8.25 -6.55 -17.45
N SER A 423 8.93 -7.38 -18.25
CA SER A 423 10.39 -7.55 -18.19
C SER A 423 11.14 -6.27 -18.58
N ARG A 424 10.70 -5.59 -19.65
CA ARG A 424 11.27 -4.31 -20.08
C ARG A 424 11.12 -3.26 -18.98
N ILE A 425 9.92 -3.10 -18.42
CA ILE A 425 9.65 -2.15 -17.33
C ILE A 425 10.54 -2.45 -16.12
N LEU A 426 10.59 -3.72 -15.68
CA LEU A 426 11.39 -4.12 -14.53
C LEU A 426 12.88 -3.80 -14.76
N GLY A 427 13.42 -4.20 -15.90
CA GLY A 427 14.81 -3.92 -16.28
C GLY A 427 15.08 -2.41 -16.31
N MET A 428 14.17 -1.63 -16.90
CA MET A 428 14.35 -0.19 -17.01
C MET A 428 14.34 0.52 -15.65
N LEU A 429 13.43 0.14 -14.76
CA LEU A 429 13.36 0.70 -13.41
C LEU A 429 14.54 0.26 -12.54
N ALA A 430 14.97 -1.00 -12.65
CA ALA A 430 16.15 -1.50 -11.96
C ALA A 430 17.43 -0.78 -12.44
N ASP A 431 17.55 -0.53 -13.75
CA ASP A 431 18.67 0.21 -14.33
C ASP A 431 18.74 1.62 -13.75
N ILE A 432 17.61 2.33 -13.69
CA ILE A 432 17.52 3.66 -13.06
C ILE A 432 17.92 3.56 -11.57
N GLN A 433 17.37 2.61 -10.83
CA GLN A 433 17.60 2.47 -9.39
C GLN A 433 19.07 2.17 -9.02
N HIS A 434 19.77 1.32 -9.79
CA HIS A 434 21.11 0.83 -9.46
C HIS A 434 22.26 1.40 -10.28
N PHE A 435 22.05 1.87 -11.50
CA PHE A 435 23.17 2.31 -12.37
C PHE A 435 23.30 3.83 -12.42
N GLY A 436 22.21 4.56 -12.19
CA GLY A 436 22.17 6.01 -12.30
C GLY A 436 22.66 6.53 -13.67
N VAL A 437 22.64 7.85 -13.84
CA VAL A 437 22.82 8.52 -15.15
C VAL A 437 24.21 8.27 -15.81
N ARG A 438 25.21 7.78 -15.07
CA ARG A 438 26.62 7.71 -15.52
C ARG A 438 27.22 6.30 -15.62
N GLY A 439 26.53 5.25 -15.15
CA GLY A 439 27.01 3.88 -15.32
C GLY A 439 26.68 3.39 -16.73
N GLY A 440 27.68 3.19 -17.59
CA GLY A 440 27.57 2.93 -19.04
C GLY A 440 26.74 1.72 -19.53
N ARG A 441 25.80 1.18 -18.75
CA ARG A 441 24.69 0.34 -19.21
C ARG A 441 23.45 1.13 -19.64
N ILE A 442 23.33 2.40 -19.25
CA ILE A 442 22.29 3.26 -19.83
C ILE A 442 22.67 3.50 -21.29
N ARG A 443 22.08 2.72 -22.19
CA ARG A 443 22.26 2.87 -23.64
C ARG A 443 21.97 4.33 -24.03
N SER A 444 22.62 4.85 -25.05
CA SER A 444 22.46 6.21 -25.58
C SER A 444 21.05 6.57 -26.09
N SER A 445 20.08 5.65 -25.99
CA SER A 445 18.70 5.79 -26.43
C SER A 445 17.71 6.24 -25.34
N TRP A 446 18.19 6.61 -24.15
CA TRP A 446 17.33 6.95 -23.02
C TRP A 446 17.12 8.47 -22.91
N PRO A 447 15.88 8.96 -22.73
CA PRO A 447 15.63 10.39 -22.59
C PRO A 447 16.31 10.96 -21.33
N SER A 448 17.20 11.94 -21.52
CA SER A 448 17.97 12.62 -20.46
C SER A 448 17.10 13.17 -19.33
N ASP A 449 15.89 13.61 -19.67
CA ASP A 449 14.96 14.28 -18.76
C ASP A 449 14.39 13.34 -17.69
N MET A 450 14.29 12.04 -18.00
CA MET A 450 13.75 11.07 -17.04
C MET A 450 14.78 10.72 -15.96
N LEU A 451 16.05 10.70 -16.34
CA LEU A 451 17.16 10.34 -15.47
C LEU A 451 17.43 11.39 -14.40
N GLN A 452 17.26 12.67 -14.71
CA GLN A 452 17.37 13.77 -13.74
C GLN A 452 16.15 13.86 -12.80
N LYS A 453 14.95 13.54 -13.29
CA LYS A 453 13.71 13.60 -12.49
C LYS A 453 13.53 12.43 -11.52
N ASN A 454 14.15 11.29 -11.77
CA ASN A 454 13.81 10.05 -11.08
C ASN A 454 14.71 9.69 -9.89
N LEU A 455 15.89 10.28 -9.78
CA LEU A 455 16.89 9.90 -8.78
C LEU A 455 17.37 11.13 -8.00
N ARG A 456 17.24 11.07 -6.68
CA ARG A 456 18.11 11.82 -5.79
C ARG A 456 19.21 10.90 -5.28
N LEU A 457 20.46 11.36 -5.43
CA LEU A 457 21.56 10.77 -4.69
C LEU A 457 21.28 10.96 -3.19
N ALA A 458 21.38 9.89 -2.40
CA ALA A 458 21.24 10.01 -0.96
C ALA A 458 22.42 10.82 -0.37
N TRP A 459 23.56 10.85 -1.08
CA TRP A 459 24.68 11.76 -0.83
C TRP A 459 25.60 11.79 -2.06
N ALA A 460 26.24 12.93 -2.30
CA ALA A 460 27.44 13.00 -3.11
C ALA A 460 28.64 12.92 -2.15
N THR A 461 29.36 11.81 -2.14
CA THR A 461 30.76 11.78 -1.63
C THR A 461 31.67 12.47 -2.63
#